data_AF-A0A536W128-F1
#
_entry.id   AF-A0A536W128-F1
#
_cell.length_a   1.000
_cell.length_b   1.000
_cell.length_c   1.000
_cell.angle_alpha   90.00
_cell.angle_beta   90.00
_cell.angle_gamma   90.00
#
_symmetry.space_group_name_H-M   'P 1'
#
loop_
_entity.id
_entity.type
_entity.pdbx_description
1 polymer ?
#
loop_
_entity_poly.entity_id
_entity_poly.type
_entity_poly.pdbx_seq_one_letter_code
_entity_poly.pdbx_strand_id
1 'polypeptide(L)'
;MRRSWLVLTALWILLVGPATLADNAVSTIERVKASVVAVGTFERTRVPAFQFRATGFAVGDGSLVATNAHVLPAILDSERRETLVVAIPVPSREPQIREARELAVDIG
;
A
#
# COMPACT_ATOMS: atom_id res chain seq x y z
N MET A 1 36.22 26.98 -38.17
CA MET A 1 35.60 25.64 -38.31
C MET A 1 35.61 24.82 -37.02
N ARG A 2 36.75 24.63 -36.32
CA ARG A 2 36.84 23.77 -35.11
C ARG A 2 36.04 24.23 -33.89
N ARG A 3 35.95 25.55 -33.64
CA ARG A 3 35.16 26.13 -32.52
C ARG A 3 33.66 25.97 -32.68
N SER A 4 33.16 26.01 -33.92
CA SER A 4 31.72 25.85 -34.20
C SER A 4 31.23 24.45 -33.87
N TRP A 5 32.10 23.44 -34.04
CA TRP A 5 31.75 22.06 -33.75
C TRP A 5 31.61 21.79 -32.26
N LEU A 6 32.49 22.39 -31.45
CA LEU A 6 32.45 22.30 -29.99
C LEU A 6 31.17 22.92 -29.41
N VAL A 7 30.73 24.05 -29.96
CA VAL A 7 29.48 24.72 -29.57
C VAL A 7 28.27 23.85 -29.94
N LEU A 8 28.27 23.25 -31.14
CA LEU A 8 27.20 22.36 -31.56
C LEU A 8 27.12 21.08 -30.72
N THR A 9 28.27 20.49 -30.34
CA THR A 9 28.30 19.33 -29.43
C THR A 9 27.84 19.68 -28.01
N ALA A 10 28.25 20.84 -27.49
CA ALA A 10 27.80 21.30 -26.17
C ALA A 10 26.29 21.58 -26.16
N LEU A 11 25.76 22.16 -27.25
CA LEU A 11 24.32 22.41 -27.41
C LEU A 11 23.53 21.10 -27.54
N TRP A 12 24.08 20.09 -28.21
CA TRP A 12 23.49 18.74 -28.28
C TRP A 12 23.44 18.06 -26.92
N ILE A 13 24.51 18.14 -26.13
CA ILE A 13 24.56 17.58 -24.76
C ILE A 13 23.57 18.30 -23.84
N LEU A 14 23.35 19.61 -24.05
CA LEU A 14 22.37 20.39 -23.29
C LEU A 14 20.92 20.03 -23.66
N LEU A 15 20.64 19.82 -24.96
CA LEU A 15 19.31 19.41 -25.43
C LEU A 15 18.98 17.94 -25.14
N VAL A 16 19.98 17.07 -25.07
CA VAL A 16 19.87 15.65 -24.73
C VAL A 16 20.40 15.40 -23.31
N GLY A 17 20.30 16.41 -22.44
CA GLY A 17 20.48 16.21 -21.02
C GLY A 17 19.52 15.13 -20.53
N PRO A 18 19.88 14.35 -19.49
CA PRO A 18 19.03 13.28 -19.01
C PRO A 18 17.67 13.87 -18.67
N ALA A 19 16.63 13.44 -19.40
CA ALA A 19 15.26 13.71 -19.03
C ALA A 19 15.15 13.33 -17.56
N THR A 20 14.87 14.30 -16.72
CA THR A 20 14.77 14.11 -15.27
C THR A 20 13.90 12.90 -15.04
N LEU A 21 14.44 11.84 -14.41
CA LEU A 21 13.70 10.70 -13.90
C LEU A 21 12.82 11.18 -12.73
N ALA A 22 11.92 12.13 -13.00
CA ALA A 22 10.82 12.43 -12.12
C ALA A 22 9.87 11.25 -12.30
N ASP A 23 10.05 10.24 -11.44
CA ASP A 23 9.11 9.13 -11.33
C ASP A 23 7.72 9.75 -11.16
N ASN A 24 6.83 9.49 -12.14
CA ASN A 24 5.55 10.16 -12.17
C ASN A 24 4.72 9.58 -11.02
N ALA A 25 4.35 10.42 -10.04
CA ALA A 25 3.57 10.02 -8.87
C ALA A 25 2.33 9.19 -9.24
N VAL A 26 1.71 9.48 -10.39
CA VAL A 26 0.59 8.69 -10.94
C VAL A 26 1.02 7.26 -11.23
N SER A 27 2.13 7.04 -11.93
CA SER A 27 2.64 5.69 -12.23
C SER A 27 3.08 4.94 -10.98
N THR A 28 3.62 5.64 -9.98
CA THR A 28 3.96 5.04 -8.69
C THR A 28 2.68 4.57 -7.99
N ILE A 29 1.65 5.43 -7.91
CA ILE A 29 0.35 5.10 -7.30
C ILE A 29 -0.30 3.91 -8.02
N GLU A 30 -0.33 3.93 -9.36
CA GLU A 30 -0.89 2.83 -10.16
C GLU A 30 -0.22 1.50 -9.85
N ARG A 31 1.11 1.52 -9.67
CA ARG A 31 1.91 0.33 -9.35
C ARG A 31 1.68 -0.17 -7.92
N VAL A 32 1.62 0.72 -6.92
CA VAL A 32 1.63 0.32 -5.49
C VAL A 32 0.24 0.17 -4.88
N LYS A 33 -0.80 0.82 -5.41
CA LYS A 33 -2.15 0.80 -4.80
C LYS A 33 -2.75 -0.60 -4.70
N ALA A 34 -2.34 -1.53 -5.57
CA ALA A 34 -2.79 -2.91 -5.53
C ALA A 34 -2.31 -3.67 -4.27
N SER A 35 -1.24 -3.22 -3.63
CA SER A 35 -0.72 -3.79 -2.39
C SER A 35 -1.33 -3.18 -1.13
N VAL A 36 -2.12 -2.11 -1.25
CA VAL A 36 -2.76 -1.44 -0.12
C VAL A 36 -4.08 -2.12 0.22
N VAL A 37 -4.26 -2.46 1.49
CA VAL A 37 -5.42 -3.20 2.00
C VAL A 37 -6.07 -2.47 3.15
N ALA A 38 -7.36 -2.73 3.38
CA ALA A 38 -8.06 -2.25 4.56
C ALA A 38 -7.87 -3.25 5.71
N VAL A 39 -7.59 -2.75 6.91
CA VAL A 39 -7.42 -3.52 8.14
C VAL A 39 -8.56 -3.15 9.09
N GLY A 40 -9.21 -4.14 9.66
CA GLY A 40 -10.36 -3.92 10.54
C GLY A 40 -10.73 -5.15 11.35
N THR A 41 -11.85 -5.07 12.07
CA THR A 41 -12.43 -6.25 12.73
C THR A 41 -13.67 -6.70 11.99
N PHE A 42 -13.92 -8.01 12.03
CA PHE A 42 -15.12 -8.62 11.48
C PHE A 42 -15.87 -9.35 12.59
N GLU A 43 -17.16 -9.06 12.70
CA GLU A 43 -18.07 -9.71 13.63
C GLU A 43 -19.39 -9.98 12.89
N ARG A 44 -19.77 -11.26 12.78
CA ARG A 44 -20.86 -11.68 11.88
C ARG A 44 -22.23 -11.09 12.24
N THR A 45 -22.49 -10.85 13.53
CA THR A 45 -23.81 -10.42 14.03
C THR A 45 -23.90 -8.92 14.30
N ARG A 46 -22.79 -8.19 14.15
CA ARG A 46 -22.75 -6.73 14.26
C ARG A 46 -23.21 -6.07 12.96
N VAL A 47 -23.75 -4.87 13.08
CA VAL A 47 -24.04 -4.00 11.93
C VAL A 47 -23.34 -2.66 12.15
N PRO A 48 -22.33 -2.30 11.31
CA PRO A 48 -21.77 -3.10 10.21
C PRO A 48 -20.92 -4.29 10.70
N ALA A 49 -20.93 -5.39 9.94
CA ALA A 49 -20.16 -6.60 10.27
C ALA A 49 -18.65 -6.35 10.21
N PHE A 50 -18.20 -5.58 9.22
CA PHE A 50 -16.82 -5.10 9.11
C PHE A 50 -16.70 -3.71 9.72
N GLN A 51 -15.78 -3.53 10.67
CA GLN A 51 -15.41 -2.23 11.22
C GLN A 51 -13.99 -1.89 10.79
N PHE A 52 -13.88 -0.88 9.93
CA PHE A 52 -12.60 -0.36 9.47
C PHE A 52 -11.81 0.25 10.63
N ARG A 53 -10.50 -0.01 10.67
CA ARG A 53 -9.59 0.58 11.67
C ARG A 53 -8.52 1.44 10.99
N ALA A 54 -7.82 0.91 9.99
CA ALA A 54 -6.84 1.66 9.21
C ALA A 54 -6.50 0.92 7.91
N THR A 55 -5.46 1.39 7.23
CA THR A 55 -4.85 0.68 6.10
C THR A 55 -3.62 -0.12 6.53
N GLY A 56 -3.24 -1.05 5.68
CA GLY A 56 -1.95 -1.71 5.70
C GLY A 56 -1.47 -1.93 4.27
N PHE A 57 -0.28 -2.50 4.12
CA PHE A 57 0.23 -2.92 2.82
C PHE A 57 0.83 -4.32 2.89
N ALA A 58 0.60 -5.08 1.84
CA ALA A 58 1.14 -6.42 1.67
C ALA A 58 2.66 -6.38 1.48
N VAL A 59 3.40 -7.31 2.10
CA VAL A 59 4.86 -7.43 2.00
C VAL A 59 5.25 -8.86 1.60
N GLY A 60 6.46 -9.02 1.03
CA GLY A 60 6.97 -10.32 0.59
C GLY A 60 6.12 -10.92 -0.54
N ASP A 61 5.59 -12.12 -0.32
CA ASP A 61 4.72 -12.83 -1.24
C ASP A 61 3.23 -12.42 -1.13
N GLY A 62 2.92 -11.46 -0.27
CA GLY A 62 1.56 -10.96 -0.03
C GLY A 62 0.79 -11.71 1.05
N SER A 63 1.41 -12.68 1.73
CA SER A 63 0.82 -13.36 2.90
C SER A 63 0.94 -12.56 4.20
N LEU A 64 1.80 -11.52 4.21
CA LEU A 64 2.05 -10.65 5.35
C LEU A 64 1.56 -9.23 5.05
N VAL A 65 1.00 -8.56 6.05
CA VAL A 65 0.54 -7.17 5.97
C VAL A 65 1.21 -6.36 7.07
N ALA A 66 1.86 -5.26 6.69
CA ALA A 66 2.39 -4.28 7.64
C ALA A 66 1.35 -3.17 7.88
N THR A 67 1.20 -2.78 9.15
CA THR A 67 0.38 -1.64 9.58
C THR A 67 0.98 -1.03 10.85
N ASN A 68 0.47 0.11 11.28
CA ASN A 68 0.92 0.73 12.53
C ASN A 68 0.38 -0.03 13.75
N ALA A 69 1.16 -0.11 14.84
CA ALA A 69 0.77 -0.83 16.05
C ALA A 69 -0.60 -0.39 16.62
N HIS A 70 -0.92 0.92 16.58
CA HIS A 70 -2.19 1.45 17.07
C HIS A 70 -3.43 0.94 16.30
N VAL A 71 -3.24 0.32 15.15
CA VAL A 71 -4.32 -0.24 14.33
C VAL A 71 -4.82 -1.54 14.95
N LEU A 72 -3.95 -2.28 15.66
CA LEU A 72 -4.34 -3.51 16.33
C LEU A 72 -5.39 -3.22 17.41
N PRO A 73 -6.47 -4.01 17.49
CA PRO A 73 -7.45 -3.86 18.55
C PRO A 73 -6.82 -4.26 19.89
N ALA A 74 -7.04 -3.45 20.93
CA ALA A 74 -6.56 -3.77 22.27
C ALA A 74 -7.21 -5.05 22.83
N ILE A 75 -8.48 -5.30 22.48
CA ILE A 75 -9.27 -6.46 22.88
C ILE A 75 -10.14 -6.86 21.69
N LEU A 76 -10.24 -8.16 21.41
CA LEU A 76 -11.22 -8.74 20.49
C LEU A 76 -12.31 -9.42 21.31
N ASP A 77 -13.58 -9.19 20.96
CA ASP A 77 -14.70 -9.87 21.59
C ASP A 77 -14.82 -11.32 21.11
N SER A 78 -14.17 -12.23 21.83
CA SER A 78 -14.20 -13.67 21.53
C SER A 78 -15.58 -14.31 21.68
N GLU A 79 -16.44 -13.79 22.56
CA GLU A 79 -17.81 -14.29 22.75
C GLU A 79 -18.66 -14.02 21.51
N ARG A 80 -18.46 -12.84 20.92
CA ARG A 80 -19.12 -12.42 19.67
C ARG A 80 -18.40 -12.90 18.41
N ARG A 81 -17.28 -13.63 18.56
CA ARG A 81 -16.42 -14.10 17.47
C ARG A 81 -15.91 -12.94 16.60
N GLU A 82 -15.55 -11.84 17.24
CA GLU A 82 -14.86 -10.75 16.59
C GLU A 82 -13.43 -11.19 16.25
N THR A 83 -13.01 -10.98 15.00
CA THR A 83 -11.69 -11.35 14.51
C THR A 83 -11.02 -10.19 13.79
N LEU A 84 -9.70 -10.13 13.84
CA LEU A 84 -8.91 -9.21 13.03
C LEU A 84 -8.93 -9.69 11.57
N VAL A 85 -9.24 -8.79 10.65
CA VAL A 85 -9.30 -9.11 9.22
C VAL A 85 -8.59 -8.08 8.37
N VAL A 86 -8.15 -8.56 7.21
CA VAL A 86 -7.71 -7.75 6.08
C VAL A 86 -8.76 -7.86 4.98
N ALA A 87 -9.26 -6.72 4.52
CA ALA A 87 -10.16 -6.61 3.38
C ALA A 87 -9.36 -6.20 2.14
N ILE A 88 -9.30 -7.10 1.16
CA ILE A 88 -8.57 -6.91 -0.09
C ILE A 88 -9.53 -6.34 -1.13
N PRO A 89 -9.29 -5.12 -1.64
CA PRO A 89 -10.13 -4.55 -2.68
C PRO A 89 -9.96 -5.33 -3.98
N VAL A 90 -11.06 -5.81 -4.55
CA VAL A 90 -11.07 -6.49 -5.84
C VAL A 90 -11.84 -5.62 -6.84
N PRO A 91 -11.26 -5.26 -7.99
CA PRO A 91 -11.97 -4.47 -9.00
C PRO A 91 -13.30 -5.14 -9.40
N SER A 92 -14.37 -4.36 -9.36
CA SER A 92 -15.71 -4.78 -9.79
C SER A 92 -16.29 -6.00 -9.04
N ARG A 93 -15.80 -6.29 -7.82
CA ARG A 93 -16.32 -7.34 -6.94
C ARG A 93 -16.36 -6.86 -5.49
N GLU A 94 -17.06 -7.60 -4.65
CA GLU A 94 -16.99 -7.37 -3.20
C GLU A 94 -15.55 -7.61 -2.69
N PRO A 95 -15.10 -6.82 -1.70
CA PRO A 95 -13.81 -7.02 -1.07
C PRO A 95 -13.68 -8.44 -0.51
N GLN A 96 -12.53 -9.07 -0.72
CA GLN A 96 -12.26 -10.35 -0.09
C GLN A 96 -11.83 -10.13 1.35
N ILE A 97 -12.59 -10.67 2.29
CA ILE A 97 -12.25 -10.64 3.72
C ILE A 97 -11.37 -11.85 4.03
N ARG A 98 -10.21 -11.59 4.65
CA ARG A 98 -9.25 -12.60 5.08
C ARG A 98 -8.98 -12.41 6.57
N GLU A 99 -9.19 -13.44 7.37
CA GLU A 99 -8.76 -13.41 8.77
C GLU A 99 -7.25 -13.25 8.84
N ALA A 100 -6.82 -12.44 9.81
CA ALA A 100 -5.44 -12.12 10.07
C ALA A 100 -5.17 -12.27 11.56
N ARG A 101 -3.90 -12.48 11.90
CA ARG A 101 -3.44 -12.45 13.27
C ARG A 101 -2.21 -11.57 13.36
N GLU A 102 -2.00 -11.00 14.53
CA GLU A 102 -0.74 -10.37 14.86
C GLU A 102 0.39 -11.41 14.82
N LEU A 103 1.50 -11.07 14.16
CA LEU A 103 2.71 -11.92 14.11
C LEU A 103 3.87 -11.30 14.86
N ALA A 104 3.96 -9.97 14.87
CA ALA A 104 4.93 -9.19 15.63
C ALA A 104 4.39 -7.75 15.76
N VAL A 105 4.67 -7.12 16.90
CA VAL A 105 4.40 -5.70 17.15
C VAL A 105 5.62 -5.05 17.78
N ASP A 106 5.97 -3.87 17.30
CA ASP A 106 6.97 -2.99 17.90
C ASP A 106 6.24 -1.74 18.42
N ILE A 107 6.41 -1.47 19.72
CA ILE A 107 5.73 -0.36 20.42
C ILE A 107 6.64 0.87 20.57
N GLY A 108 7.89 0.80 20.10
CA GLY A 108 8.91 1.84 20.26
C GLY A 108 9.64 1.79 21.60
#